data_AF-A0A1B6H7M1-F1
#
_entry.id   AF-A0A1B6H7M1-F1
#
_cell.length_a   1.000
_cell.length_b   1.000
_cell.length_c   1.000
_cell.angle_alpha   90.00
_cell.angle_beta   90.00
_cell.angle_gamma   90.00
#
_symmetry.space_group_name_H-M   'P 1'
#
loop_
_entity.id
_entity.type
_entity.pdbx_description
1 polymer ?
#
loop_
_entity_poly.entity_id
_entity_poly.type
_entity_poly.pdbx_seq_one_letter_code
_entity_poly.pdbx_strand_id
1 'polypeptide(L)'
;DDCESDLAEAIPALEAAVDALNTLKPADITVVKSMKNPPLIVKLVMEAVCVMKGIKPDRVPDPAKPGRMMLDFWGPSKRLLGDMGFLQGLKDYDKDNILQEIITTIRKDYLTNPIFKPEIVAKASSAAEGLCKWIIALSKYDITAKIVGPKKIKLETAEREYAETMKILNQKLSEVRALEEKLDNLNKKFDLAKERKQKLED
;
A
#
# COMPACT_ATOMS: atom_id res chain seq x y z
N ASP A 1 7.70 16.79 -3.82
CA ASP A 1 7.73 16.25 -5.19
C ASP A 1 8.19 14.80 -5.25
N ASP A 2 9.41 14.44 -4.83
CA ASP A 2 9.92 13.05 -4.98
C ASP A 2 9.02 11.96 -4.38
N CYS A 3 8.43 12.18 -3.20
CA CYS A 3 7.60 11.16 -2.56
C CYS A 3 6.20 10.99 -3.17
N GLU A 4 5.70 12.00 -3.89
CA GLU A 4 4.45 11.86 -4.64
C GLU A 4 4.70 11.04 -5.91
N SER A 5 5.86 11.22 -6.54
CA SER A 5 6.31 10.39 -7.67
C SER A 5 6.53 8.93 -7.25
N ASP A 6 7.22 8.69 -6.14
CA ASP A 6 7.45 7.33 -5.63
C ASP A 6 6.15 6.61 -5.23
N LEU A 7 5.13 7.38 -4.80
CA LEU A 7 3.79 6.86 -4.51
C LEU A 7 2.98 6.58 -5.78
N ALA A 8 3.05 7.48 -6.74
CA ALA A 8 2.44 7.32 -8.04
C ALA A 8 3.00 6.10 -8.80
N GLU A 9 4.23 5.66 -8.51
CA GLU A 9 4.81 4.46 -9.11
C GLU A 9 4.53 3.17 -8.32
N ALA A 10 4.52 3.23 -6.98
CA ALA A 10 4.38 2.03 -6.15
C ALA A 10 2.97 1.44 -6.15
N ILE A 11 1.92 2.28 -6.17
CA ILE A 11 0.53 1.82 -6.18
C ILE A 11 0.21 1.09 -7.51
N PRO A 12 0.47 1.67 -8.69
CA PRO A 12 0.19 0.98 -9.95
C PRO A 12 1.05 -0.28 -10.13
N ALA A 13 2.28 -0.28 -9.62
CA ALA A 13 3.12 -1.49 -9.65
C ALA A 13 2.52 -2.62 -8.82
N LEU A 14 1.90 -2.30 -7.68
CA LEU A 14 1.21 -3.29 -6.84
C LEU A 14 -0.07 -3.78 -7.49
N GLU A 15 -0.91 -2.88 -8.02
CA GLU A 15 -2.12 -3.24 -8.75
C GLU A 15 -1.80 -4.14 -9.95
N ALA A 16 -0.82 -3.76 -10.77
CA ALA A 16 -0.36 -4.57 -11.90
C ALA A 16 0.14 -5.96 -11.46
N ALA A 17 0.76 -6.07 -10.29
CA ALA A 17 1.19 -7.36 -9.76
C ALA A 17 0.01 -8.20 -9.26
N VAL A 18 -0.97 -7.60 -8.60
CA VAL A 18 -2.23 -8.27 -8.20
C VAL A 18 -3.02 -8.72 -9.43
N ASP A 19 -3.05 -7.92 -10.48
CA ASP A 19 -3.65 -8.28 -11.76
C ASP A 19 -2.90 -9.41 -12.46
N ALA A 20 -1.57 -9.42 -12.41
CA ALA A 20 -0.80 -10.56 -12.87
C ALA A 20 -1.18 -11.84 -12.10
N LEU A 21 -1.46 -11.77 -10.79
CA LEU A 21 -2.00 -12.89 -10.02
C LEU A 21 -3.42 -13.30 -10.44
N ASN A 22 -4.23 -12.40 -11.00
CA ASN A 22 -5.54 -12.73 -11.59
C ASN A 22 -5.41 -13.49 -12.91
N THR A 23 -4.34 -13.27 -13.67
CA THR A 23 -4.09 -13.97 -14.93
C THR A 23 -3.57 -15.41 -14.75
N LEU A 24 -3.06 -15.72 -13.55
CA LEU A 24 -2.59 -17.05 -13.16
C LEU A 24 -3.76 -18.04 -13.09
N LYS A 25 -3.71 -19.10 -13.90
CA LYS A 25 -4.74 -20.15 -13.86
C LYS A 25 -4.39 -21.20 -12.80
N PRO A 26 -5.39 -21.82 -12.16
CA PRO A 26 -5.16 -22.97 -11.26
C PRO A 26 -4.37 -24.12 -11.91
N ALA A 27 -4.49 -24.28 -13.23
CA ALA A 27 -3.70 -25.24 -14.00
C ALA A 27 -2.19 -24.94 -13.93
N ASP A 28 -1.79 -23.67 -14.07
CA ASP A 28 -0.37 -23.27 -14.04
C ASP A 28 0.24 -23.52 -12.66
N ILE A 29 -0.52 -23.26 -11.59
CA ILE A 29 -0.14 -23.57 -10.20
C ILE A 29 0.04 -25.08 -10.01
N THR A 30 -0.87 -25.88 -10.57
CA THR A 30 -0.81 -27.34 -10.50
C THR A 30 0.45 -27.88 -11.20
N VAL A 31 0.82 -27.30 -12.34
CA VAL A 31 2.06 -27.63 -13.05
C VAL A 31 3.27 -27.36 -12.17
N VAL A 32 3.39 -26.16 -11.57
CA VAL A 32 4.50 -25.82 -10.67
C VAL A 32 4.55 -26.78 -9.47
N LYS A 33 3.40 -27.10 -8.85
CA LYS A 33 3.31 -28.03 -7.73
C LYS A 33 3.74 -29.45 -8.08
N SER A 34 3.46 -29.90 -9.30
CA SER A 34 3.77 -31.26 -9.77
C SER A 34 5.25 -31.51 -10.06
N MET A 35 6.08 -30.45 -10.08
CA MET A 35 7.51 -30.56 -10.38
C MET A 35 8.24 -31.34 -9.27
N LYS A 36 8.79 -32.51 -9.63
CA LYS A 36 9.66 -33.28 -8.72
C LYS A 36 10.98 -32.55 -8.46
N ASN A 37 11.58 -32.02 -9.53
CA ASN A 37 12.83 -31.26 -9.52
C ASN A 37 12.61 -29.91 -10.20
N PRO A 38 12.03 -28.92 -9.50
CA PRO A 38 11.81 -27.60 -10.08
C PRO A 38 13.16 -26.90 -10.38
N PRO A 39 13.23 -26.10 -11.45
CA PRO A 39 14.39 -25.25 -11.74
C PRO A 39 14.75 -24.36 -10.56
N LEU A 40 16.04 -24.03 -10.41
CA LEU A 40 16.54 -23.19 -9.31
C LEU A 40 15.75 -21.88 -9.19
N ILE A 41 15.44 -21.25 -10.32
CA ILE A 41 14.71 -19.98 -10.35
C ILE A 41 13.27 -20.11 -9.82
N VAL A 42 12.60 -21.23 -10.09
CA VAL A 42 11.25 -21.50 -9.58
C VAL A 42 11.31 -21.79 -8.07
N LYS A 43 12.33 -22.52 -7.61
CA LYS A 43 12.58 -22.73 -6.18
C LYS A 43 12.78 -21.41 -5.46
N LEU A 44 13.59 -20.52 -6.03
CA LEU A 44 13.92 -19.22 -5.43
C LEU A 44 12.69 -18.32 -5.29
N VAL A 45 11.83 -18.28 -6.32
CA VAL A 45 10.56 -17.53 -6.25
C VAL A 45 9.63 -18.12 -5.19
N MET A 46 9.45 -19.44 -5.17
CA MET A 46 8.56 -20.08 -4.21
C MET A 46 9.06 -19.96 -2.77
N GLU A 47 10.37 -20.04 -2.58
CA GLU A 47 11.02 -19.78 -1.30
C GLU A 47 10.76 -18.36 -0.83
N ALA A 48 10.91 -17.36 -1.70
CA ALA A 48 10.62 -15.97 -1.36
C ALA A 48 9.13 -15.76 -0.99
N VAL A 49 8.19 -16.46 -1.67
CA VAL A 49 6.77 -16.45 -1.29
C VAL A 49 6.57 -17.07 0.11
N CYS A 50 7.24 -18.17 0.43
CA CYS A 50 7.20 -18.77 1.76
C CYS A 50 7.73 -17.82 2.84
N VAL A 51 8.85 -17.13 2.58
CA VAL A 51 9.41 -16.14 3.50
C VAL A 51 8.44 -14.97 3.71
N MET A 52 7.82 -14.46 2.64
CA MET A 52 6.80 -13.40 2.74
C MET A 52 5.61 -13.81 3.61
N LYS A 53 5.19 -15.08 3.56
CA LYS A 53 4.10 -15.61 4.39
C LYS A 53 4.57 -16.13 5.76
N GLY A 54 5.84 -15.94 6.13
CA GLY A 54 6.39 -16.38 7.41
C GLY A 54 6.47 -17.91 7.58
N ILE A 55 6.43 -18.66 6.48
CA ILE A 55 6.48 -20.13 6.49
C ILE A 55 7.92 -20.57 6.67
N LYS A 56 8.16 -21.40 7.69
CA LYS A 56 9.50 -21.93 7.99
C LYS A 56 9.90 -23.04 7.01
N PRO A 57 11.20 -23.18 6.71
CA PRO A 57 11.71 -24.28 5.90
C PRO A 57 11.61 -25.62 6.62
N ASP A 58 11.48 -26.71 5.87
CA ASP A 58 11.57 -28.06 6.41
C ASP A 58 13.05 -28.49 6.50
N ARG A 59 13.40 -29.30 7.51
CA ARG A 59 14.72 -29.94 7.60
C ARG A 59 14.70 -31.26 6.84
N VAL A 60 15.43 -31.35 5.73
CA VAL A 60 15.49 -32.53 4.86
C VAL A 60 16.93 -33.03 4.72
N PRO A 61 17.15 -34.33 4.45
CA PRO A 61 18.50 -34.83 4.14
C PRO A 61 19.07 -34.15 2.90
N ASP A 62 20.34 -33.74 2.95
CA ASP A 62 21.05 -33.13 1.83
C ASP A 62 21.33 -34.20 0.76
N PRO A 63 20.75 -34.09 -0.45
CA PRO A 63 20.96 -35.06 -1.52
C PRO A 63 22.40 -35.06 -2.06
N ALA A 64 23.16 -33.98 -1.84
CA ALA A 64 24.57 -33.88 -2.24
C ALA A 64 25.54 -34.34 -1.13
N LYS A 65 25.10 -34.41 0.13
CA LYS A 65 25.93 -34.78 1.29
C LYS A 65 25.19 -35.75 2.21
N PRO A 66 25.28 -37.08 1.95
CA PRO A 66 24.67 -38.09 2.80
C PRO A 66 25.07 -37.91 4.27
N GLY A 67 24.08 -37.83 5.17
CA GLY A 67 24.29 -37.62 6.61
C GLY A 67 24.23 -36.18 7.09
N ARG A 68 24.13 -35.19 6.20
CA ARG A 68 23.82 -33.79 6.57
C ARG A 68 22.36 -33.46 6.32
N MET A 69 21.81 -32.59 7.17
CA MET A 69 20.47 -32.02 7.00
C MET A 69 20.60 -30.62 6.40
N MET A 70 19.74 -30.29 5.44
CA MET A 70 19.59 -28.96 4.86
C MET A 70 18.20 -28.38 5.12
N LEU A 71 18.10 -27.05 5.09
CA LEU A 71 16.82 -26.35 5.10
C LEU A 71 16.29 -26.27 3.67
N ASP A 72 15.08 -26.77 3.45
CA ASP A 72 14.42 -26.76 2.15
C ASP A 72 13.04 -26.10 2.25
N PHE A 73 12.81 -25.14 1.38
CA PHE A 73 11.52 -24.47 1.26
C PHE A 73 10.61 -25.13 0.24
N TRP A 74 11.07 -26.12 -0.54
CA TRP A 74 10.22 -26.76 -1.55
C TRP A 74 9.09 -27.60 -0.95
N GLY A 75 9.36 -28.35 0.12
CA GLY A 75 8.32 -29.04 0.90
C GLY A 75 7.17 -28.11 1.34
N PRO A 76 7.47 -27.03 2.08
CA PRO A 76 6.49 -26.01 2.45
C PRO A 76 5.83 -25.32 1.25
N SER A 77 6.59 -25.01 0.21
CA SER A 77 6.07 -24.39 -1.02
C SER A 77 5.00 -25.25 -1.70
N LYS A 78 5.19 -26.57 -1.76
CA LYS A 78 4.17 -27.48 -2.33
C LYS A 78 2.90 -27.55 -1.50
N ARG A 79 3.00 -27.46 -0.17
CA ARG A 79 1.83 -27.37 0.72
C ARG A 79 1.09 -26.06 0.46
N LEU A 80 1.83 -24.96 0.34
CA LEU A 80 1.28 -23.64 0.04
C LEU A 80 0.56 -23.59 -1.31
N LEU A 81 1.18 -24.11 -2.38
CA LEU A 81 0.57 -24.22 -3.70
C LEU A 81 -0.61 -25.21 -3.74
N GLY A 82 -0.74 -26.07 -2.74
CA GLY A 82 -1.85 -26.99 -2.60
C GLY A 82 -3.09 -26.39 -1.93
N ASP A 83 -2.95 -25.22 -1.33
CA ASP A 83 -4.07 -24.50 -0.72
C ASP A 83 -4.97 -23.89 -1.80
N MET A 84 -6.26 -24.21 -1.76
CA MET A 84 -7.26 -23.63 -2.66
C MET A 84 -7.37 -22.12 -2.48
N GLY A 85 -7.09 -21.61 -1.27
CA GLY A 85 -7.06 -20.19 -0.95
C GLY A 85 -5.74 -19.49 -1.29
N PHE A 86 -4.76 -20.19 -1.88
CA PHE A 86 -3.41 -19.64 -2.07
C PHE A 86 -3.42 -18.28 -2.78
N LEU A 87 -4.02 -18.20 -3.98
CA LEU A 87 -4.08 -16.96 -4.76
C LEU A 87 -4.84 -15.87 -4.03
N GLN A 88 -5.97 -16.21 -3.40
CA GLN A 88 -6.77 -15.25 -2.65
C GLN A 88 -5.97 -14.68 -1.47
N GLY A 89 -5.26 -15.54 -0.74
CA GLY A 89 -4.37 -15.12 0.34
C GLY A 89 -3.11 -14.37 -0.08
N LEU A 90 -2.79 -14.28 -1.38
CA LEU A 90 -1.77 -13.35 -1.90
C LEU A 90 -2.37 -11.97 -2.21
N LYS A 91 -3.61 -11.94 -2.70
CA LYS A 91 -4.34 -10.69 -2.97
C LYS A 91 -4.73 -9.98 -1.69
N ASP A 92 -5.18 -10.73 -0.70
CA ASP A 92 -5.61 -10.22 0.61
C ASP A 92 -4.44 -10.10 1.59
N TYR A 93 -3.20 -10.23 1.12
CA TYR A 93 -2.02 -10.13 1.97
C TYR A 93 -1.91 -8.73 2.58
N ASP A 94 -1.66 -8.69 3.89
CA ASP A 94 -1.51 -7.45 4.63
C ASP A 94 -0.17 -6.76 4.30
N LYS A 95 -0.19 -6.00 3.20
CA LYS A 95 0.91 -5.18 2.71
C LYS A 95 1.30 -4.03 3.64
N ASP A 96 0.43 -3.65 4.56
CA ASP A 96 0.61 -2.49 5.44
C ASP A 96 1.32 -2.90 6.75
N ASN A 97 1.25 -4.17 7.14
CA ASN A 97 1.86 -4.71 8.37
C ASN A 97 2.88 -5.83 8.12
N ILE A 98 3.78 -5.63 7.15
CA ILE A 98 4.86 -6.59 6.87
C ILE A 98 5.95 -6.47 7.94
N LEU A 99 6.33 -7.59 8.55
CA LEU A 99 7.44 -7.63 9.51
C LEU A 99 8.75 -7.16 8.85
N GLN A 100 9.46 -6.27 9.55
CA GLN A 100 10.70 -5.68 9.03
C GLN A 100 11.79 -6.73 8.74
N GLU A 101 11.85 -7.80 9.53
CA GLU A 101 12.76 -8.92 9.30
C GLU A 101 12.49 -9.59 7.95
N ILE A 102 11.22 -9.91 7.65
CA ILE A 102 10.80 -10.54 6.39
C ILE A 102 11.21 -9.69 5.20
N ILE A 103 10.85 -8.40 5.20
CA ILE A 103 11.12 -7.53 4.05
C ILE A 103 12.62 -7.27 3.86
N THR A 104 13.38 -7.26 4.96
CA THR A 104 14.84 -7.12 4.93
C THR A 104 15.49 -8.34 4.30
N THR A 105 15.08 -9.55 4.71
CA THR A 105 15.52 -10.81 4.11
C THR A 105 15.19 -10.85 2.61
N ILE A 106 13.96 -10.49 2.23
CA ILE A 106 13.54 -10.43 0.82
C ILE A 106 14.45 -9.51 -0.01
N ARG A 107 14.71 -8.31 0.49
CA ARG A 107 15.57 -7.34 -0.19
C ARG A 107 17.00 -7.83 -0.32
N LYS A 108 17.58 -8.35 0.77
CA LYS A 108 19.00 -8.72 0.83
C LYS A 108 19.31 -10.01 0.09
N ASP A 109 18.46 -11.02 0.22
CA ASP A 109 18.79 -12.39 -0.21
C ASP A 109 18.16 -12.76 -1.55
N TYR A 110 17.05 -12.10 -1.94
CA TYR A 110 16.31 -12.42 -3.16
C TYR A 110 16.37 -11.29 -4.20
N LEU A 111 16.06 -10.04 -3.83
CA LEU A 111 16.02 -8.94 -4.81
C LEU A 111 17.39 -8.50 -5.32
N THR A 112 18.47 -8.74 -4.55
CA THR A 112 19.85 -8.54 -5.03
C THR A 112 20.30 -9.61 -6.01
N ASN A 113 19.60 -10.74 -6.07
CA ASN A 113 20.01 -11.88 -6.88
C ASN A 113 19.71 -11.59 -8.36
N PRO A 114 20.71 -11.64 -9.27
CA PRO A 114 20.52 -11.30 -10.67
C PRO A 114 19.54 -12.20 -11.41
N ILE A 115 19.28 -13.41 -10.92
CA ILE A 115 18.29 -14.33 -11.51
C ILE A 115 16.86 -14.09 -11.00
N PHE A 116 16.67 -13.29 -9.95
CA PHE A 116 15.35 -12.92 -9.42
C PHE A 116 14.80 -11.71 -10.15
N LYS A 117 14.58 -11.85 -11.46
CA LYS A 117 13.99 -10.80 -12.30
C LYS A 117 12.81 -11.37 -13.07
N PRO A 118 11.67 -10.66 -13.16
CA PRO A 118 10.48 -11.15 -13.85
C PRO A 118 10.78 -11.68 -15.26
N GLU A 119 11.61 -10.96 -16.04
CA GLU A 119 12.01 -11.35 -17.40
C GLU A 119 12.78 -12.68 -17.47
N ILE A 120 13.57 -13.00 -16.44
CA ILE A 120 14.34 -14.25 -16.38
C ILE A 120 13.42 -15.37 -15.87
N VAL A 121 12.61 -15.08 -14.85
CA VAL A 121 11.65 -16.02 -14.26
C VAL A 121 10.60 -16.45 -15.29
N ALA A 122 10.13 -15.53 -16.13
CA ALA A 122 9.17 -15.79 -17.20
C ALA A 122 9.59 -16.92 -18.14
N LYS A 123 10.91 -17.06 -18.39
CA LYS A 123 11.46 -18.13 -19.23
C LYS A 123 11.29 -19.52 -18.62
N ALA A 124 11.19 -19.60 -17.29
CA ALA A 124 10.98 -20.86 -16.58
C ALA A 124 9.49 -21.14 -16.34
N SER A 125 8.72 -20.11 -15.98
CA SER A 125 7.28 -20.24 -15.74
C SER A 125 6.61 -18.87 -15.69
N SER A 126 5.53 -18.70 -16.46
CA SER A 126 4.65 -17.53 -16.40
C SER A 126 3.99 -17.40 -15.02
N ALA A 127 3.68 -18.52 -14.37
CA ALA A 127 3.16 -18.51 -13.01
C ALA A 127 4.17 -17.98 -12.00
N ALA A 128 5.44 -18.38 -12.14
CA ALA A 128 6.51 -17.86 -11.29
C ALA A 128 6.80 -16.37 -11.57
N GLU A 129 6.60 -15.90 -12.80
CA GLU A 129 6.75 -14.48 -13.15
C GLU A 129 5.76 -13.60 -12.37
N GLY A 130 4.47 -13.97 -12.34
CA GLY A 130 3.45 -13.23 -11.58
C GLY A 130 3.80 -13.15 -10.08
N LEU A 131 4.24 -14.26 -9.50
CA LEU A 131 4.70 -14.32 -8.10
C LEU A 131 5.94 -13.45 -7.86
N CYS A 132 6.90 -13.44 -8.80
CA CYS A 132 8.09 -12.60 -8.71
C CYS A 132 7.73 -11.10 -8.75
N LYS A 133 6.84 -10.69 -9.68
CA LYS A 133 6.34 -9.31 -9.74
C LYS A 133 5.64 -8.89 -8.46
N TRP A 134 4.82 -9.78 -7.88
CA TRP A 134 4.13 -9.54 -6.61
C TRP A 134 5.09 -9.26 -5.45
N ILE A 135 6.16 -10.04 -5.29
CA ILE A 135 7.17 -9.80 -4.25
C ILE A 135 7.88 -8.45 -4.44
N ILE A 136 8.28 -8.15 -5.68
CA ILE A 136 8.96 -6.90 -6.02
C ILE A 136 8.05 -5.71 -5.72
N ALA A 137 6.78 -5.79 -6.12
CA ALA A 137 5.81 -4.72 -5.90
C ALA A 137 5.55 -4.49 -4.41
N LEU A 138 5.40 -5.55 -3.60
CA LEU A 138 5.27 -5.42 -2.15
C LEU A 138 6.49 -4.78 -1.50
N SER A 139 7.69 -5.13 -1.96
CA SER A 139 8.92 -4.51 -1.45
C SER A 139 9.00 -3.02 -1.74
N LYS A 140 8.58 -2.60 -2.94
CA LYS A 140 8.49 -1.18 -3.31
C LYS A 140 7.42 -0.47 -2.47
N TYR A 141 6.23 -1.08 -2.35
CA TYR A 141 5.14 -0.54 -1.55
C TYR A 141 5.55 -0.31 -0.09
N ASP A 142 6.24 -1.25 0.57
CA ASP A 142 6.70 -1.08 1.96
C ASP A 142 7.61 0.16 2.14
N ILE A 143 8.49 0.45 1.17
CA ILE A 143 9.34 1.66 1.22
C ILE A 143 8.46 2.90 1.13
N THR A 144 7.61 2.94 0.12
CA THR A 144 6.74 4.08 -0.15
C THR A 144 5.77 4.32 1.00
N ALA A 145 5.14 3.27 1.54
CA ALA A 145 4.21 3.35 2.66
C ALA A 145 4.87 3.94 3.91
N LYS A 146 6.14 3.59 4.20
CA LYS A 146 6.91 4.16 5.31
C LYS A 146 7.23 5.65 5.11
N ILE A 147 7.44 6.09 3.87
CA ILE A 147 7.68 7.50 3.54
C ILE A 147 6.38 8.32 3.56
N VAL A 148 5.30 7.73 3.07
CA VAL A 148 4.01 8.40 2.87
C VAL A 148 3.12 8.38 4.11
N GLY A 149 3.23 7.37 4.97
CA GLY A 149 2.48 7.27 6.22
C GLY A 149 2.55 8.55 7.07
N PRO A 150 3.76 9.04 7.42
CA PRO A 150 3.92 10.28 8.17
C PRO A 150 3.36 11.51 7.44
N LYS A 151 3.40 11.53 6.11
CA LYS A 151 2.91 12.65 5.30
C LYS A 151 1.39 12.69 5.25
N LYS A 152 0.73 11.53 5.11
CA LYS A 152 -0.74 11.42 5.17
C LYS A 152 -1.29 11.88 6.50
N ILE A 153 -0.66 11.48 7.62
CA ILE A 153 -1.06 11.92 8.96
C ILE A 153 -0.94 13.45 9.09
N LYS A 154 0.18 14.03 8.61
CA LYS A 154 0.37 15.49 8.62
C LYS A 154 -0.65 16.21 7.75
N LEU A 155 -0.96 15.68 6.57
CA LEU A 155 -1.95 16.24 5.66
C LEU A 155 -3.33 16.22 6.31
N GLU A 156 -3.77 15.09 6.85
CA GLU A 156 -5.07 14.96 7.51
C GLU A 156 -5.19 15.92 8.71
N THR A 157 -4.12 16.08 9.48
CA THR A 157 -4.08 17.04 10.60
C THR A 157 -4.23 18.48 10.10
N ALA A 158 -3.47 18.87 9.07
CA ALA A 158 -3.52 20.20 8.50
C ALA A 158 -4.89 20.51 7.84
N GLU A 159 -5.48 19.53 7.14
CA GLU A 159 -6.82 19.65 6.55
C GLU A 159 -7.89 19.83 7.63
N ARG A 160 -7.77 19.13 8.76
CA ARG A 160 -8.67 19.27 9.91
C ARG A 160 -8.56 20.67 10.53
N GLU A 161 -7.34 21.14 10.78
CA GLU A 161 -7.08 22.49 11.31
C GLU A 161 -7.60 23.58 10.35
N TYR A 162 -7.40 23.39 9.05
CA TYR A 162 -7.90 24.30 8.02
C TYR A 162 -9.43 24.34 8.00
N ALA A 163 -10.10 23.18 8.08
CA ALA A 163 -11.55 23.10 8.12
C ALA A 163 -12.14 23.79 9.36
N GLU A 164 -11.51 23.62 10.53
CA GLU A 164 -11.90 24.32 11.76
C GLU A 164 -11.72 25.84 11.63
N THR A 165 -10.58 26.27 11.08
CA THR A 165 -10.29 27.70 10.87
C THR A 165 -11.29 28.34 9.91
N MET A 166 -11.61 27.69 8.79
CA MET A 166 -12.62 28.20 7.86
C MET A 166 -14.02 28.25 8.47
N LYS A 167 -14.37 27.30 9.35
CA LYS A 167 -15.63 27.35 10.09
C LYS A 167 -15.70 28.58 10.98
N ILE A 168 -14.63 28.88 11.74
CA ILE A 168 -14.56 30.07 12.60
C ILE A 168 -14.63 31.35 11.76
N LEU A 169 -13.88 31.41 10.65
CA LEU A 169 -13.89 32.58 9.76
C LEU A 169 -15.30 32.85 9.21
N ASN A 170 -16.00 31.82 8.75
CA ASN A 170 -17.36 31.94 8.23
C ASN A 170 -18.35 32.41 9.31
N GLN A 171 -18.20 31.94 10.55
CA GLN A 171 -18.98 32.43 11.68
C GLN A 171 -18.72 33.93 11.93
N LYS A 172 -17.45 34.36 11.95
CA LYS A 172 -17.08 35.76 12.14
C LYS A 172 -17.57 36.67 11.03
N LEU A 173 -17.50 36.22 9.77
CA LEU A 173 -18.06 36.95 8.62
C LEU A 173 -19.59 37.09 8.71
N SER A 174 -20.28 36.11 9.30
CA SER A 174 -21.73 36.19 9.55
C SER A 174 -22.06 37.17 10.68
N GLU A 175 -21.26 37.18 11.76
CA GLU A 175 -21.42 38.14 12.87
C GLU A 175 -21.23 39.59 12.38
N VAL A 176 -20.18 39.85 11.58
CA VAL A 176 -19.91 41.17 11.00
C VAL A 176 -21.09 41.63 10.15
N ARG A 177 -21.59 40.78 9.24
CA ARG A 177 -22.77 41.11 8.42
C ARG A 177 -24.00 41.47 9.25
N ALA A 178 -24.27 40.72 10.32
CA ALA A 178 -25.41 41.00 11.20
C ALA A 178 -25.24 42.32 11.98
N LEU A 179 -24.01 42.69 12.34
CA LEU A 179 -23.71 43.97 12.99
C LEU A 179 -23.83 45.15 12.02
N GLU A 180 -23.35 45.01 10.79
CA GLU A 180 -23.52 46.01 9.73
C GLU A 180 -25.00 46.29 9.45
N GLU A 181 -25.82 45.24 9.36
CA GLU A 181 -27.28 45.37 9.16
C GLU A 181 -27.97 46.08 10.34
N LYS A 182 -27.54 45.80 11.58
CA LYS A 182 -28.03 46.52 12.77
C LYS A 182 -27.62 47.98 12.76
N LEU A 183 -26.37 48.27 12.41
CA LEU A 183 -25.83 49.63 12.35
C LEU A 183 -26.60 50.46 11.31
N ASP A 184 -26.81 49.90 10.12
CA ASP A 184 -27.55 50.55 9.04
C ASP A 184 -29.01 50.84 9.45
N ASN A 185 -29.67 49.90 10.12
CA ASN A 185 -31.00 50.12 10.68
C ASN A 185 -31.03 51.18 11.78
N LEU A 186 -30.00 51.25 12.63
CA LEU A 186 -29.91 52.25 13.69
C LEU A 186 -29.69 53.65 13.11
N ASN A 187 -28.81 53.77 12.11
CA ASN A 187 -28.57 55.02 11.39
C ASN A 187 -29.86 55.52 10.73
N LYS A 188 -30.58 54.66 9.99
CA LYS A 188 -31.89 55.00 9.40
C LYS A 188 -32.89 55.51 10.44
N LYS A 189 -32.98 54.85 11.61
CA LYS A 189 -33.86 55.30 12.71
C LYS A 189 -33.43 56.63 13.30
N PHE A 190 -32.13 56.84 13.46
CA PHE A 190 -31.58 58.08 13.98
C PHE A 190 -31.86 59.25 13.04
N ASP A 191 -31.63 59.08 11.74
CA ASP A 191 -31.90 60.10 10.71
C ASP A 191 -33.40 60.48 10.69
N LEU A 192 -34.30 59.49 10.72
CA LEU A 192 -35.74 59.74 10.81
C LEU A 192 -36.15 60.49 12.08
N ALA A 193 -35.54 60.15 13.23
CA ALA A 193 -35.81 60.83 14.49
C ALA A 193 -35.29 62.28 14.47
N LYS A 194 -34.13 62.50 13.86
CA LYS A 194 -33.54 63.84 13.69
C LYS A 194 -34.39 64.73 12.79
N GLU A 195 -34.87 64.21 11.66
CA GLU A 195 -35.81 64.95 10.78
C GLU A 195 -37.12 65.31 11.50
N ARG A 196 -37.69 64.37 12.28
CA ARG A 196 -38.91 64.64 13.06
C ARG A 196 -38.69 65.73 14.10
N LYS A 197 -37.54 65.71 14.78
CA LYS A 197 -37.19 66.73 15.76
C LYS A 197 -37.09 68.12 15.10
N GLN A 198 -36.37 68.23 13.99
CA GLN A 198 -36.24 69.48 13.23
C GLN A 198 -37.61 70.06 12.84
N LYS A 199 -38.51 69.23 12.29
CA LYS A 199 -39.87 69.67 11.91
C LYS A 199 -40.75 70.15 13.08
N LEU A 200 -40.40 69.82 14.31
CA LEU A 200 -41.13 70.26 15.51
C LEU A 200 -40.52 71.53 16.14
N GLU A 201 -39.26 71.82 15.83
CA GLU A 201 -38.53 72.99 16.31
C GLU A 201 -38.64 74.19 15.35
N ASP A 202 -38.97 73.95 14.07
CA ASP A 202 -39.33 74.95 13.05
C ASP A 202 -40.82 75.33 13.08
#